data_AF-G7VG84-F1
#
_entry.id   AF-G7VG84-F1
#
_cell.length_a   1.000
_cell.length_b   1.000
_cell.length_c   1.000
_cell.angle_alpha   90.00
_cell.angle_beta   90.00
_cell.angle_gamma   90.00
#
_symmetry.space_group_name_H-M   'P 1'
#
loop_
_entity.id
_entity.type
_entity.pdbx_description
1 polymer ?
#
loop_
_entity_poly.entity_id
_entity_poly.type
_entity_poly.pdbx_seq_one_letter_code
_entity_poly.pdbx_strand_id
1 'polypeptide(L)'
;MIGRKKKAEKAERPRSPREELMEMLKRQREEALKFRPEEKVRIPEPPPERWRPKTVPLERVMRELGVEPLYPELYDMAVKTCRDWQRCYAMFIDVWETPHKWLLFEAAMAGLDTEHVAKLILEGRIDEAKKLVEP
;
A
#
# COMPACT_ATOMS: atom_id res chain seq x y z
N MET A 1 33.11 -36.52 64.82
CA MET A 1 33.01 -35.15 65.38
C MET A 1 33.04 -34.19 64.19
N ILE A 2 31.90 -33.76 63.63
CA ILE A 2 31.05 -32.59 63.95
C ILE A 2 31.84 -31.27 64.12
N GLY A 3 31.59 -30.32 63.21
CA GLY A 3 31.96 -28.90 63.31
C GLY A 3 31.75 -28.16 61.96
N ARG A 4 30.53 -27.90 61.45
CA ARG A 4 29.68 -26.71 61.70
C ARG A 4 30.46 -25.39 61.52
N LYS A 5 30.27 -24.54 60.50
CA LYS A 5 29.18 -23.57 60.19
C LYS A 5 29.81 -22.54 59.21
N LYS A 6 29.16 -21.75 58.37
CA LYS A 6 27.79 -21.49 57.91
C LYS A 6 27.95 -20.58 56.68
N LYS A 7 27.20 -20.86 55.60
CA LYS A 7 26.88 -19.88 54.55
C LYS A 7 26.19 -18.68 55.20
N ALA A 8 26.64 -17.47 54.89
CA ALA A 8 25.88 -16.25 55.14
C ALA A 8 25.28 -15.81 53.81
N GLU A 9 24.10 -16.34 53.48
CA GLU A 9 23.21 -15.74 52.47
C GLU A 9 22.87 -14.34 52.96
N LYS A 10 23.35 -13.32 52.24
CA LYS A 10 22.86 -11.95 52.37
C LYS A 10 21.40 -11.96 51.92
N ALA A 11 20.48 -11.99 52.88
CA ALA A 11 19.07 -11.72 52.63
C ALA A 11 18.94 -10.27 52.13
N GLU A 12 18.61 -10.10 50.86
CA GLU A 12 18.23 -8.81 50.29
C GLU A 12 17.00 -8.29 51.05
N ARG A 13 17.10 -7.08 51.59
CA ARG A 13 15.96 -6.41 52.21
C ARG A 13 14.90 -6.13 51.13
N PRO A 14 13.60 -6.31 51.42
CA PRO A 14 12.54 -5.90 50.51
C PRO A 14 12.64 -4.38 50.29
N ARG A 15 12.66 -3.97 49.02
CA ARG A 15 12.76 -2.56 48.63
C ARG A 15 11.50 -1.82 49.07
N SER A 16 11.68 -0.58 49.52
CA SER A 16 10.54 0.29 49.83
C SER A 16 9.86 0.76 48.54
N PRO A 17 8.55 1.07 48.55
CA PRO A 17 7.84 1.56 47.36
C PRO A 17 8.48 2.81 46.72
N ARG A 18 9.17 3.63 47.53
CA ARG A 18 9.92 4.79 47.05
C ARG A 18 11.17 4.39 46.26
N GLU A 19 11.87 3.35 46.70
CA GLU A 19 13.05 2.83 46.00
C GLU A 19 12.67 2.19 44.67
N GLU A 20 11.57 1.45 44.62
CA GLU A 20 11.02 0.92 43.37
C GLU A 20 10.63 2.03 42.40
N LEU A 21 9.96 3.08 42.87
CA LEU A 21 9.59 4.24 42.05
C LEU A 21 10.83 4.95 41.48
N MET A 22 11.85 5.17 42.31
CA MET A 22 13.08 5.83 41.88
C MET A 22 13.86 4.99 40.85
N GLU A 23 13.85 3.67 41.00
CA GLU A 23 14.49 2.77 40.04
C GLU A 23 13.72 2.72 38.72
N MET A 24 12.39 2.69 38.75
CA MET A 24 11.56 2.78 37.54
C MET A 24 11.80 4.08 36.78
N LEU A 25 11.81 5.22 37.49
CA LEU A 25 12.09 6.52 36.87
C LEU A 25 13.50 6.58 36.28
N LYS A 26 14.48 5.96 36.95
CA LYS A 26 15.85 5.87 36.44
C LYS A 26 15.92 5.03 35.16
N ARG A 27 15.24 3.87 35.12
CA ARG A 27 15.16 3.03 33.92
C ARG A 27 14.49 3.75 32.75
N GLN A 28 13.36 4.43 33.00
CA GLN A 28 12.67 5.22 31.97
C GLN A 28 13.56 6.33 31.40
N ARG A 29 14.35 7.00 32.25
CA ARG A 29 15.28 8.04 31.81
C ARG A 29 16.42 7.47 30.98
N GLU A 30 16.97 6.33 31.38
CA GLU A 30 18.02 5.62 30.62
C GLU A 30 17.50 5.09 29.28
N GLU A 31 16.25 4.61 29.21
CA GLU A 31 15.59 4.23 27.95
C GLU A 31 15.34 5.44 27.05
N ALA A 32 14.85 6.55 27.60
CA ALA A 32 14.64 7.79 26.86
C ALA A 32 15.95 8.36 26.29
N LEU A 33 17.08 8.17 26.97
CA LEU A 33 18.41 8.60 26.52
C LEU A 33 19.02 7.67 25.45
N LYS A 34 18.52 6.43 25.30
CA LYS A 34 18.94 5.50 24.23
C LYS A 34 18.32 5.86 22.87
N PHE A 35 17.20 6.58 22.85
CA PHE A 35 16.66 7.15 21.63
C PHE A 35 17.55 8.32 21.18
N ARG A 36 18.32 8.09 20.11
CA ARG A 36 19.11 9.15 19.49
C ARG A 36 18.17 10.26 18.99
N PRO A 37 18.46 11.54 19.22
CA PRO A 37 17.66 12.66 18.70
C PRO A 37 17.59 12.70 17.16
N GLU A 38 18.36 11.85 16.49
CA GLU A 38 18.45 11.74 15.03
C GLU A 38 17.33 10.89 14.43
N GLU A 39 16.60 10.10 15.23
CA GLU A 39 15.27 9.56 14.89
C GLU A 39 14.15 10.50 15.33
N LYS A 40 14.39 11.82 15.23
CA LYS A 40 13.27 12.75 15.09
C LYS A 40 12.51 12.32 13.85
N VAL A 41 11.38 11.64 14.07
CA VAL A 41 10.29 11.53 13.10
C VAL A 41 10.26 12.88 12.39
N ARG A 42 10.59 12.92 11.10
CA ARG A 42 10.43 14.14 10.30
C ARG A 42 8.94 14.40 10.33
N ILE A 43 8.49 15.21 11.29
CA ILE A 43 7.14 15.73 11.31
C ILE A 43 7.10 16.64 10.08
N PRO A 44 6.37 16.28 9.02
CA PRO A 44 6.23 17.16 7.88
C PRO A 44 5.66 18.49 8.37
N GLU A 45 6.08 19.59 7.76
CA GLU A 45 5.54 20.91 8.11
C GLU A 45 4.01 20.87 8.07
N PRO A 46 3.32 21.47 9.05
CA PRO A 46 1.87 21.53 9.02
C PRO A 46 1.43 22.24 7.74
N PRO A 47 0.37 21.77 7.08
CA PRO A 47 -0.08 22.39 5.85
C PRO A 47 -0.47 23.86 6.10
N PRO A 48 -0.41 24.72 5.07
CA PRO A 48 -0.75 26.14 5.20
C PRO A 48 -2.13 26.36 5.85
N GLU A 49 -2.31 27.44 6.62
CA GLU A 49 -3.57 27.73 7.35
C GLU A 49 -4.85 27.67 6.49
N ARG A 50 -4.73 27.94 5.18
CA ARG A 50 -5.84 27.93 4.22
C ARG A 50 -5.89 26.70 3.35
N TRP A 51 -4.98 25.75 3.56
CA TRP A 51 -4.97 24.50 2.80
C TRP A 51 -6.19 23.67 3.19
N ARG A 52 -7.02 23.38 2.20
CA ARG A 52 -8.19 22.52 2.34
C ARG A 52 -8.06 21.40 1.32
N PRO A 53 -7.97 20.12 1.75
CA PRO A 53 -8.01 19.02 0.81
C PRO A 53 -9.33 19.09 0.05
N LYS A 54 -9.24 19.13 -1.28
CA LYS A 54 -10.39 19.02 -2.17
C LYS A 54 -10.21 17.74 -2.97
N THR A 55 -11.22 16.91 -2.98
CA THR A 55 -11.30 15.81 -3.95
C THR A 55 -11.52 16.44 -5.32
N VAL A 56 -10.57 16.21 -6.22
CA VAL A 56 -10.65 16.63 -7.62
C VAL A 56 -10.78 15.36 -8.48
N PRO A 57 -11.61 15.37 -9.53
CA PRO A 57 -11.66 14.28 -10.50
C PRO A 57 -10.27 14.05 -11.10
N LEU A 58 -9.90 12.79 -11.30
CA LEU A 58 -8.57 12.42 -11.78
C LEU A 58 -8.29 13.04 -13.16
N GLU A 59 -9.30 13.12 -14.02
CA GLU A 59 -9.22 13.73 -15.35
C GLU A 59 -8.79 15.20 -15.27
N ARG A 60 -9.27 15.91 -14.24
CA ARG A 60 -8.89 17.30 -13.99
C ARG A 60 -7.44 17.39 -13.51
N VAL A 61 -7.03 16.49 -12.62
CA VAL A 61 -5.65 16.41 -12.11
C VAL A 61 -4.67 16.13 -13.25
N MET A 62 -4.99 15.14 -14.10
CA MET A 62 -4.18 14.80 -15.27
C MET A 62 -3.97 16.01 -16.18
N ARG A 63 -5.05 16.74 -16.48
CA ARG A 63 -4.97 17.97 -17.29
C ARG A 63 -4.16 19.08 -16.62
N GLU A 64 -4.36 19.33 -15.33
CA GLU A 64 -3.64 20.40 -14.60
C GLU A 64 -2.15 20.10 -14.43
N LEU A 65 -1.78 18.81 -14.36
CA LEU A 65 -0.40 18.36 -14.26
C LEU A 65 0.25 18.07 -15.63
N GLY A 66 -0.48 18.18 -16.73
CA GLY A 66 0.00 17.84 -18.07
C GLY A 66 0.34 16.35 -18.23
N VAL A 67 -0.34 15.48 -17.49
CA VAL A 67 -0.15 14.03 -17.55
C VAL A 67 -1.02 13.46 -18.66
N GLU A 68 -0.37 12.85 -19.65
CA GLU A 68 -1.04 12.15 -20.74
C GLU A 68 -1.05 10.63 -20.48
N PRO A 69 -2.08 9.89 -20.92
CA PRO A 69 -2.09 8.44 -20.86
C PRO A 69 -0.94 7.87 -21.72
N LEU A 70 -0.23 6.87 -21.19
CA LEU A 70 0.86 6.21 -21.91
C LEU A 70 0.40 5.58 -23.23
N TYR A 71 -0.79 4.99 -23.22
CA TYR A 71 -1.49 4.43 -24.37
C TYR A 71 -2.87 5.11 -24.51
N PRO A 72 -3.00 6.17 -25.33
CA PRO A 72 -4.25 6.92 -25.49
C PRO A 72 -5.43 6.08 -25.99
N GLU A 73 -5.18 5.10 -26.83
CA GLU A 73 -6.20 4.23 -27.43
C GLU A 73 -6.83 3.31 -26.38
N LEU A 74 -6.01 2.75 -25.50
CA LEU A 74 -6.49 1.93 -24.38
C LEU A 74 -7.25 2.78 -23.35
N TYR A 75 -6.83 4.03 -23.16
CA TYR A 75 -7.53 4.97 -22.29
C TYR A 75 -8.92 5.30 -22.83
N ASP A 76 -9.02 5.67 -24.11
CA ASP A 76 -10.30 5.97 -24.75
C ASP A 76 -11.24 4.76 -24.72
N MET A 77 -10.71 3.56 -24.98
CA MET A 77 -11.46 2.31 -24.85
C MET A 77 -11.96 2.09 -23.41
N ALA A 78 -11.11 2.27 -22.40
CA ALA A 78 -11.49 2.09 -20.99
C ALA A 78 -12.58 3.09 -20.54
N VAL A 79 -12.48 4.35 -20.96
CA VAL A 79 -13.49 5.39 -20.66
C VAL A 79 -14.84 5.07 -21.30
N LYS A 80 -14.84 4.46 -22.50
CA LYS A 80 -16.07 4.17 -23.25
C LYS A 80 -16.75 2.86 -22.86
N THR A 81 -15.97 1.85 -22.48
CA THR A 81 -16.48 0.47 -22.34
C THR A 81 -16.61 0.01 -20.89
N CYS A 82 -15.95 0.65 -19.94
CA CYS A 82 -15.92 0.21 -18.55
C CYS A 82 -16.65 1.15 -17.58
N ARG A 83 -17.14 0.58 -16.48
CA ARG A 83 -17.71 1.34 -15.36
C ARG A 83 -16.62 2.01 -14.51
N ASP A 84 -15.53 1.29 -14.26
CA ASP A 84 -14.33 1.79 -13.59
C ASP A 84 -13.19 1.87 -14.62
N TRP A 85 -13.14 2.99 -15.33
CA TRP A 85 -12.19 3.20 -16.42
C TRP A 85 -10.74 3.14 -15.94
N GLN A 86 -10.45 3.55 -14.70
CA GLN A 86 -9.09 3.58 -14.15
C GLN A 86 -8.57 2.16 -13.99
N ARG A 87 -9.40 1.31 -13.39
CA ARG A 87 -9.08 -0.11 -13.23
C ARG A 87 -8.96 -0.81 -14.58
N CYS A 88 -9.89 -0.55 -15.50
CA CYS A 88 -9.81 -1.12 -16.84
C CYS A 88 -8.57 -0.65 -17.58
N TYR A 89 -8.20 0.62 -17.50
CA TYR A 89 -7.03 1.15 -18.17
C TYR A 89 -5.76 0.44 -17.71
N ALA A 90 -5.55 0.30 -16.41
CA ALA A 90 -4.42 -0.45 -15.87
C ALA A 90 -4.43 -1.91 -16.37
N MET A 91 -5.59 -2.56 -16.32
CA MET A 91 -5.74 -3.94 -16.77
C MET A 91 -5.49 -4.10 -18.28
N PHE A 92 -5.90 -3.13 -19.10
CA PHE A 92 -5.68 -3.15 -20.55
C PHE A 92 -4.20 -2.96 -20.88
N ILE A 93 -3.47 -2.17 -20.09
CA ILE A 93 -2.01 -2.06 -20.20
C ILE A 93 -1.36 -3.41 -19.88
N ASP A 94 -1.79 -4.10 -18.83
CA ASP A 94 -1.27 -5.42 -18.50
C ASP A 94 -1.54 -6.43 -19.64
N VAL A 95 -2.75 -6.39 -20.23
CA VAL A 95 -3.10 -7.21 -21.39
C VAL A 95 -2.27 -6.85 -22.63
N TRP A 96 -1.92 -5.58 -22.82
CA TRP A 96 -1.13 -5.09 -23.97
C TRP A 96 0.27 -5.71 -24.05
N GLU A 97 0.82 -6.14 -22.92
CA GLU A 97 2.10 -6.85 -22.82
C GLU A 97 1.97 -8.36 -23.10
N THR A 98 0.75 -8.88 -23.30
CA THR A 98 0.49 -10.30 -23.59
C THR A 98 0.46 -10.58 -25.10
N PRO A 99 0.78 -11.82 -25.54
CA PRO A 99 0.64 -12.21 -26.95
C PRO A 99 -0.82 -12.26 -27.43
N HIS A 100 -1.79 -12.18 -26.51
CA HIS A 100 -3.23 -12.30 -26.79
C HIS A 100 -3.98 -10.98 -26.81
N LYS A 101 -3.26 -9.85 -26.78
CA LYS A 101 -3.84 -8.50 -26.77
C LYS A 101 -4.84 -8.20 -27.90
N TRP A 102 -4.74 -8.89 -29.03
CA TRP A 102 -5.65 -8.72 -30.17
C TRP A 102 -7.11 -9.06 -29.81
N LEU A 103 -7.35 -10.03 -28.91
CA LEU A 103 -8.67 -10.40 -28.43
C LEU A 103 -9.38 -9.22 -27.73
N LEU A 104 -8.61 -8.35 -27.06
CA LEU A 104 -9.15 -7.16 -26.42
C LEU A 104 -9.73 -6.17 -27.45
N PHE A 105 -9.05 -6.00 -28.58
CA PHE A 105 -9.51 -5.12 -29.67
C PHE A 105 -10.70 -5.69 -30.40
N GLU A 106 -10.71 -7.00 -30.65
CA GLU A 106 -11.87 -7.67 -31.23
C GLU A 106 -13.11 -7.52 -30.35
N ALA A 107 -12.95 -7.65 -29.03
CA ALA A 107 -14.03 -7.45 -28.08
C ALA A 107 -14.57 -6.01 -28.15
N ALA A 108 -13.67 -5.03 -28.19
CA ALA A 108 -14.04 -3.62 -28.31
C ALA A 108 -14.76 -3.32 -29.63
N MET A 109 -14.29 -3.87 -30.75
CA MET A 109 -14.93 -3.70 -32.07
C MET A 109 -16.31 -4.37 -32.14
N ALA A 110 -16.47 -5.52 -31.49
CA ALA A 110 -17.73 -6.25 -31.41
C ALA A 110 -18.71 -5.64 -30.39
N GLY A 111 -18.31 -4.62 -29.62
CA GLY A 111 -19.14 -4.01 -28.57
C GLY A 111 -19.39 -4.93 -27.38
N LEU A 112 -18.46 -5.86 -27.12
CA LEU A 112 -18.53 -6.82 -26.02
C LEU A 112 -17.93 -6.24 -24.73
N ASP A 113 -18.11 -6.98 -23.63
CA ASP A 113 -17.53 -6.65 -22.33
C ASP A 113 -16.00 -6.85 -22.36
N THR A 114 -15.30 -5.77 -22.69
CA THR A 114 -13.83 -5.68 -22.74
C THR A 114 -13.19 -5.92 -21.36
N GLU A 115 -13.87 -5.55 -20.26
CA GLU A 115 -13.40 -5.82 -18.90
C GLU A 115 -13.35 -7.32 -18.64
N HIS A 116 -14.40 -8.04 -19.04
CA HIS A 116 -14.46 -9.49 -18.88
C HIS A 116 -13.42 -10.22 -19.74
N VAL A 117 -13.27 -9.82 -21.01
CA VAL A 117 -12.26 -10.40 -21.91
C VAL A 117 -10.85 -10.17 -21.38
N ALA A 118 -10.54 -8.95 -20.91
CA ALA A 118 -9.25 -8.64 -20.32
C ALA A 118 -8.94 -9.53 -19.09
N LYS A 119 -9.91 -9.76 -18.20
CA LYS A 119 -9.75 -10.66 -17.05
C LYS A 119 -9.42 -12.08 -17.49
N LEU A 120 -10.15 -12.63 -18.46
CA LEU A 120 -9.90 -13.98 -18.96
C LEU A 120 -8.49 -14.12 -19.55
N ILE A 121 -8.01 -13.10 -20.27
CA ILE A 121 -6.64 -13.08 -20.81
C ILE A 121 -5.61 -13.13 -19.67
N LEU A 122 -5.76 -12.28 -18.65
CA LEU A 122 -4.83 -12.22 -17.51
C LEU A 122 -4.89 -13.46 -16.62
N GLU A 123 -6.04 -14.11 -16.52
CA GLU A 123 -6.22 -15.41 -15.85
C GLU A 123 -5.65 -16.59 -16.66
N GLY A 124 -5.18 -16.36 -17.88
CA GLY A 124 -4.68 -17.41 -18.78
C GLY A 124 -5.76 -18.27 -19.43
N ARG A 125 -7.04 -17.87 -19.31
CA ARG A 125 -8.23 -18.55 -19.87
C ARG A 125 -8.49 -18.11 -21.31
N ILE A 126 -7.49 -18.28 -22.17
CA ILE A 126 -7.48 -17.74 -23.54
C ILE A 126 -8.58 -18.35 -24.42
N ASP A 127 -8.85 -19.65 -24.28
CA ASP A 127 -9.90 -20.32 -25.07
C ASP A 127 -11.30 -19.81 -24.73
N GLU A 128 -11.52 -19.40 -23.49
CA GLU A 128 -12.79 -18.78 -23.07
C GLU A 128 -12.89 -17.35 -23.59
N ALA A 129 -11.79 -16.58 -23.54
CA ALA A 129 -11.74 -15.26 -24.15
C ALA A 129 -12.06 -15.33 -25.65
N LYS A 130 -11.44 -16.27 -26.39
CA LYS A 130 -11.71 -16.48 -27.82
C LYS A 130 -13.17 -16.76 -28.13
N LYS A 131 -13.81 -17.65 -27.37
CA LYS A 131 -15.24 -17.98 -27.56
C LYS A 131 -16.18 -16.79 -27.38
N LEU A 132 -15.74 -15.74 -26.70
CA LEU A 132 -16.56 -14.53 -26.54
C LEU A 132 -16.48 -13.62 -27.77
N VAL A 133 -15.34 -13.58 -28.44
CA VAL A 133 -15.09 -12.68 -29.59
C VAL A 133 -15.24 -13.35 -30.95
N GLU A 134 -15.00 -14.66 -31.05
CA GLU A 134 -15.20 -15.45 -32.26
C GLU A 134 -16.66 -15.97 -32.30
N PRO A 135 -17.44 -15.66 -33.36
CA PRO A 135 -18.83 -16.11 -33.53
C PRO A 135 -18.99 -17.61 -33.83
#